data_AF-A0A133URV0-F1
#
_entry.id   AF-A0A133URV0-F1
#
_cell.length_a   1.000
_cell.length_b   1.000
_cell.length_c   1.000
_cell.angle_alpha   90.00
_cell.angle_beta   90.00
_cell.angle_gamma   90.00
#
_symmetry.space_group_name_H-M   'P 1'
#
loop_
_entity.id
_entity.type
_entity.pdbx_description
1 polymer ?
#
loop_
_entity_poly.entity_id
_entity_poly.type
_entity_poly.pdbx_seq_one_letter_code
_entity_poly.pdbx_strand_id
1 'polypeptide(L)'
;MSENRQREIAVLRGLGYSQAEIAEKLGISQSQVQYRLSNLKEQTQQKGVDSVLGSLGLRRGPKSEEDLGRKVSKILDGFGVEYTRNKRLGGELLLDQLDFLIEAGDGEKIAVEVKVVPSDESSETLRSAAFTSQFLKKKLRSLKYVLVVGGSGAEDLTSGLGEELKEAGYFDEVFLEDKLDEFERYVEKELEGGGA
;
A
#
# COMPACT_ATOMS: atom_id res chain seq x y z
N MET A 1 -5.39 -22.76 -14.99
CA MET A 1 -5.38 -21.57 -15.88
C MET A 1 -4.89 -20.40 -15.04
N SER A 2 -3.85 -19.68 -15.47
CA SER A 2 -3.20 -18.63 -14.68
C SER A 2 -4.02 -17.35 -14.62
N GLU A 3 -3.87 -16.59 -13.53
CA GLU A 3 -4.47 -15.25 -13.30
C GLU A 3 -4.23 -14.28 -14.48
N ASN A 4 -3.12 -14.45 -15.19
CA ASN A 4 -2.77 -13.69 -16.40
C ASN A 4 -3.87 -13.69 -17.47
N ARG A 5 -4.61 -14.79 -17.69
CA ARG A 5 -5.66 -14.82 -18.72
C ARG A 5 -6.88 -13.98 -18.36
N GLN A 6 -7.22 -13.87 -17.08
CA GLN A 6 -8.36 -13.07 -16.64
C GLN A 6 -8.05 -11.58 -16.80
N ARG A 7 -6.80 -11.17 -16.50
CA ARG A 7 -6.28 -9.83 -16.76
C ARG A 7 -6.33 -9.48 -18.24
N GLU A 8 -5.84 -10.36 -19.12
CA GLU A 8 -5.84 -10.14 -20.58
C GLU A 8 -7.26 -9.93 -21.13
N ILE A 9 -8.24 -10.75 -20.69
CA ILE A 9 -9.65 -10.59 -21.07
C ILE A 9 -10.19 -9.22 -20.64
N ALA A 10 -9.92 -8.81 -19.39
CA ALA A 10 -10.37 -7.52 -18.87
C ALA A 10 -9.77 -6.34 -19.64
N VAL A 11 -8.46 -6.39 -19.92
CA VAL A 11 -7.75 -5.36 -20.70
C VAL A 11 -8.31 -5.24 -22.11
N LEU A 12 -8.40 -6.35 -22.84
CA LEU A 12 -8.89 -6.32 -24.23
C LEU A 12 -10.34 -5.81 -24.28
N ARG A 13 -11.18 -6.21 -23.31
CA ARG A 13 -12.54 -5.71 -23.24
C ARG A 13 -12.59 -4.20 -22.96
N GLY A 14 -11.74 -3.71 -22.06
CA GLY A 14 -11.60 -2.27 -21.77
C GLY A 14 -11.09 -1.45 -22.97
N LEU A 15 -10.32 -2.07 -23.86
CA LEU A 15 -9.85 -1.47 -25.12
C LEU A 15 -10.90 -1.53 -26.26
N GLY A 16 -12.10 -2.05 -26.01
CA GLY A 16 -13.21 -2.07 -26.97
C GLY A 16 -13.34 -3.34 -27.80
N TYR A 17 -12.52 -4.37 -27.56
CA TYR A 17 -12.63 -5.64 -28.28
C TYR A 17 -13.96 -6.34 -27.93
N SER A 18 -14.59 -6.95 -28.92
CA SER A 18 -15.74 -7.84 -28.77
C SER A 18 -15.34 -9.19 -28.17
N GLN A 19 -16.31 -9.93 -27.62
CA GLN A 19 -16.04 -11.27 -27.07
C GLN A 19 -15.51 -12.24 -28.13
N ALA A 20 -15.94 -12.07 -29.38
CA ALA A 20 -15.46 -12.85 -30.52
C ALA A 20 -13.98 -12.60 -30.80
N GLU A 21 -13.58 -11.33 -30.88
CA GLU A 21 -12.17 -10.95 -31.12
C GLU A 21 -11.27 -11.37 -29.96
N ILE A 22 -11.75 -11.30 -28.72
CA ILE A 22 -10.99 -11.76 -27.54
C ILE A 22 -10.81 -13.29 -27.59
N ALA A 23 -11.88 -14.02 -27.90
CA ALA A 23 -11.86 -15.48 -28.00
C ALA A 23 -10.86 -15.97 -29.06
N GLU A 24 -10.90 -15.34 -30.25
CA GLU A 24 -9.95 -15.59 -31.34
C GLU A 24 -8.51 -15.29 -30.91
N LYS A 25 -8.27 -14.11 -30.33
CA LYS A 25 -6.92 -13.67 -29.93
C LYS A 25 -6.29 -14.52 -28.84
N LEU A 26 -7.10 -15.03 -27.91
CA LEU A 26 -6.62 -15.81 -26.76
C LEU A 26 -6.73 -17.33 -26.96
N GLY A 27 -7.24 -17.79 -28.11
CA GLY A 27 -7.42 -19.21 -28.40
C GLY A 27 -8.37 -19.91 -27.43
N ILE A 28 -9.45 -19.23 -27.02
CA ILE A 28 -10.46 -19.75 -26.08
C ILE A 28 -11.87 -19.60 -26.66
N SER A 29 -12.87 -20.23 -26.07
CA SER A 29 -14.25 -20.08 -26.54
C SER A 29 -14.86 -18.73 -26.12
N GLN A 30 -15.80 -18.21 -26.90
CA GLN A 30 -16.58 -17.02 -26.51
C GLN A 30 -17.33 -17.24 -25.19
N SER A 31 -17.82 -18.47 -24.93
CA SER A 31 -18.46 -18.82 -23.65
C SER A 31 -17.50 -18.71 -22.46
N GLN A 32 -16.22 -19.05 -22.63
CA GLN A 32 -15.21 -18.86 -21.59
C GLN A 32 -14.93 -17.37 -21.35
N VAL A 33 -14.87 -16.54 -22.41
CA VAL A 33 -14.75 -15.08 -22.28
C VAL A 33 -15.94 -14.51 -21.51
N GLN A 34 -17.17 -14.88 -21.91
CA GLN A 34 -18.40 -14.44 -21.26
C GLN A 34 -18.43 -14.81 -19.78
N TYR A 35 -18.14 -16.06 -19.44
CA TYR A 35 -18.08 -16.53 -18.06
C TYR A 35 -17.11 -15.69 -17.20
N ARG A 36 -15.91 -15.38 -17.73
CA ARG A 36 -14.93 -14.56 -17.01
C ARG A 36 -15.38 -13.12 -16.83
N LEU A 37 -15.97 -12.51 -17.85
CA LEU A 37 -16.50 -11.15 -17.74
C LEU A 37 -17.67 -11.07 -16.75
N SER A 38 -18.54 -12.09 -16.71
CA SER A 38 -19.62 -12.19 -15.71
C SER A 38 -19.05 -12.31 -14.29
N ASN A 39 -18.08 -13.20 -14.07
CA ASN A 39 -17.44 -13.33 -12.76
C ASN A 39 -16.75 -12.04 -12.31
N LEU A 40 -16.05 -11.34 -13.22
CA LEU A 40 -15.45 -10.03 -12.91
C LEU A 40 -16.52 -9.03 -12.51
N LYS A 41 -17.64 -8.97 -13.23
CA LYS A 41 -18.77 -8.10 -12.89
C LYS A 41 -19.34 -8.42 -11.51
N GLU A 42 -19.56 -9.69 -11.19
CA GLU A 42 -20.02 -10.12 -9.87
C GLU A 42 -19.04 -9.73 -8.76
N GLN A 43 -17.73 -9.93 -8.99
CA GLN A 43 -16.71 -9.49 -8.04
C GLN A 43 -16.72 -7.98 -7.83
N THR A 44 -16.90 -7.18 -8.90
CA THR A 44 -16.97 -5.71 -8.76
C THR A 44 -18.20 -5.26 -7.97
N GLN A 45 -19.29 -6.03 -8.02
CA GLN A 45 -20.49 -5.76 -7.23
C GLN A 45 -20.31 -6.11 -5.75
N GLN A 46 -19.47 -7.09 -5.43
CA GLN A 46 -19.21 -7.55 -4.06
C GLN A 46 -18.08 -6.78 -3.36
N LYS A 47 -16.98 -6.52 -4.09
CA LYS A 47 -15.73 -5.97 -3.55
C LYS A 47 -15.45 -4.53 -4.00
N GLY A 48 -16.24 -4.00 -4.92
CA GLY A 48 -15.98 -2.72 -5.57
C GLY A 48 -15.05 -2.85 -6.79
N VAL A 49 -15.13 -1.86 -7.68
CA VAL A 49 -14.39 -1.85 -8.95
C VAL A 49 -12.88 -1.78 -8.71
N ASP A 50 -12.44 -0.94 -7.77
CA ASP A 50 -11.02 -0.69 -7.52
C ASP A 50 -10.31 -1.91 -6.93
N SER A 51 -10.95 -2.66 -6.04
CA SER A 51 -10.43 -3.92 -5.49
C SER A 51 -10.21 -4.96 -6.60
N VAL A 52 -11.18 -5.11 -7.51
CA VAL A 52 -11.05 -6.04 -8.63
C VAL A 52 -9.98 -5.59 -9.61
N LEU A 53 -9.90 -4.30 -9.95
CA LEU A 53 -8.82 -3.78 -10.80
C LEU A 53 -7.45 -3.93 -10.12
N GLY A 54 -7.37 -3.78 -8.79
CA GLY A 54 -6.19 -4.01 -7.98
C GLY A 54 -5.70 -5.46 -8.09
N SER A 55 -6.59 -6.42 -7.85
CA SER A 55 -6.28 -7.86 -7.96
C SER A 55 -5.87 -8.29 -9.38
N LEU A 56 -6.31 -7.56 -10.42
CA LEU A 56 -5.86 -7.78 -11.80
C LEU A 56 -4.57 -7.03 -12.16
N GLY A 57 -4.00 -6.24 -11.24
CA GLY A 57 -2.85 -5.38 -11.52
C GLY A 57 -3.16 -4.30 -12.56
N LEU A 58 -4.41 -3.87 -12.68
CA LEU A 58 -4.90 -2.86 -13.62
C LEU A 58 -5.17 -1.50 -12.96
N ARG A 59 -5.21 -1.46 -11.62
CA ARG A 59 -5.23 -0.21 -10.86
C ARG A 59 -3.90 0.52 -11.01
N ARG A 60 -3.94 1.83 -11.26
CA ARG A 60 -2.74 2.70 -11.21
C ARG A 60 -2.38 3.00 -9.75
N GLY A 61 -1.85 1.99 -9.05
CA GLY A 61 -1.12 2.21 -7.79
C GLY A 61 0.30 2.74 -8.06
N PRO A 62 1.15 2.92 -7.04
CA PRO A 62 2.51 3.37 -7.25
C PRO A 62 3.25 2.19 -7.89
N LYS A 63 4.03 2.42 -8.94
CA LYS A 63 4.76 1.30 -9.58
C LYS A 63 5.95 0.85 -8.74
N SER A 64 6.33 1.63 -7.73
CA SER A 64 7.49 1.45 -6.88
C SER A 64 7.31 2.17 -5.53
N GLU A 65 8.07 1.75 -4.52
CA GLU A 65 8.20 2.47 -3.25
C GLU A 65 8.67 3.92 -3.46
N GLU A 66 9.48 4.17 -4.48
CA GLU A 66 9.92 5.52 -4.82
C GLU A 66 8.74 6.43 -5.24
N ASP A 67 7.82 5.91 -6.05
CA ASP A 67 6.63 6.66 -6.48
C ASP A 67 5.71 6.98 -5.30
N LEU A 68 5.49 6.02 -4.40
CA LEU A 68 4.69 6.22 -3.20
C LEU A 68 5.38 7.17 -2.23
N GLY A 69 6.68 7.01 -2.03
CA GLY A 69 7.49 7.92 -1.23
C GLY A 69 7.47 9.35 -1.75
N ARG A 70 7.43 9.58 -3.07
CA ARG A 70 7.23 10.91 -3.64
C ARG A 70 5.86 11.51 -3.30
N LYS A 71 4.80 10.70 -3.21
CA LYS A 71 3.48 11.18 -2.78
C LYS A 71 3.49 11.55 -1.29
N VAL A 72 4.06 10.70 -0.44
CA VAL A 72 4.24 10.96 0.99
C VAL A 72 5.05 12.24 1.22
N SER A 73 6.19 12.37 0.54
CA SER A 73 7.05 13.57 0.59
C SER A 73 6.27 14.85 0.29
N LYS A 74 5.45 14.86 -0.77
CA LYS A 74 4.64 16.03 -1.13
C LYS A 74 3.63 16.44 -0.06
N ILE A 75 3.06 15.46 0.65
CA ILE A 75 2.15 15.72 1.76
C ILE A 75 2.93 16.39 2.90
N LEU A 76 4.06 15.81 3.28
CA LEU A 76 4.94 16.37 4.33
C LEU A 76 5.44 17.78 3.98
N ASP A 77 5.87 17.99 2.72
CA ASP A 77 6.28 19.30 2.21
C ASP A 77 5.15 20.35 2.33
N GLY A 78 3.89 19.92 2.17
CA GLY A 78 2.71 20.78 2.30
C GLY A 78 2.49 21.34 3.70
N PHE A 79 2.93 20.62 4.73
CA PHE A 79 2.88 21.06 6.13
C PHE A 79 4.12 21.86 6.56
N GLY A 80 5.16 21.94 5.71
CA GLY A 80 6.41 22.63 6.06
C GLY A 80 7.18 21.97 7.20
N VAL A 81 7.00 20.66 7.41
CA VAL A 81 7.71 19.92 8.47
C VAL A 81 9.13 19.58 8.09
N GLU A 82 10.04 19.63 9.07
CA GLU A 82 11.36 19.05 8.92
C GLU A 82 11.28 17.53 9.03
N TYR A 83 11.69 16.84 7.96
CA TYR A 83 11.84 15.40 7.97
C TYR A 83 13.16 14.99 7.31
N THR A 84 13.73 13.87 7.73
CA THR A 84 14.84 13.24 7.03
C THR A 84 14.35 12.08 6.17
N ARG A 85 14.71 12.09 4.88
CA ARG A 85 14.44 10.97 3.97
C ARG A 85 15.57 9.93 4.02
N ASN A 86 15.23 8.65 3.89
CA ASN A 86 16.18 7.52 3.87
C ASN A 86 17.14 7.56 5.08
N LYS A 87 16.61 7.90 6.26
CA LYS A 87 17.42 8.08 7.46
C LYS A 87 17.97 6.73 7.88
N ARG A 88 19.30 6.62 7.94
CA ARG A 88 19.97 5.55 8.69
C ARG A 88 20.14 5.98 10.14
N LEU A 89 19.68 5.14 11.06
CA LEU A 89 19.80 5.38 12.50
C LEU A 89 21.16 4.93 13.07
N GLY A 90 22.16 4.72 12.20
CA GLY A 90 23.56 4.55 12.55
C GLY A 90 23.95 3.12 12.98
N GLY A 91 23.25 2.10 12.48
CA GLY A 91 23.60 0.69 12.68
C GLY A 91 24.33 0.08 11.47
N GLU A 92 24.94 -1.09 11.66
CA GLU A 92 25.47 -1.93 10.58
C GLU A 92 24.39 -2.81 9.90
N LEU A 93 23.15 -2.77 10.40
CA LEU A 93 22.04 -3.62 9.97
C LEU A 93 21.08 -2.86 9.06
N LEU A 94 20.59 -3.49 7.98
CA LEU A 94 19.61 -2.94 7.03
C LEU A 94 18.30 -2.44 7.67
N LEU A 95 17.98 -2.88 8.89
CA LEU A 95 16.77 -2.54 9.65
C LEU A 95 16.79 -1.12 10.25
N ASP A 96 17.85 -0.37 10.02
CA ASP A 96 18.02 0.99 10.53
C ASP A 96 17.66 2.07 9.50
N GLN A 97 17.22 1.67 8.31
CA GLN A 97 16.84 2.56 7.22
C GLN A 97 15.33 2.82 7.24
N LEU A 98 14.97 4.07 7.52
CA LEU A 98 13.60 4.59 7.46
C LEU A 98 13.41 5.44 6.21
N ASP A 99 12.26 5.31 5.55
CA ASP A 99 11.95 6.16 4.41
C ASP A 99 11.80 7.62 4.82
N PHE A 100 11.09 7.88 5.92
CA PHE A 100 10.96 9.21 6.50
C PHE A 100 11.03 9.16 8.03
N LEU A 101 11.73 10.13 8.61
CA LEU A 101 11.69 10.41 10.04
C LEU A 101 11.30 11.87 10.23
N ILE A 102 10.16 12.09 10.85
CA ILE A 102 9.60 13.40 11.17
C ILE A 102 9.89 13.67 12.65
N GLU A 103 10.43 14.85 12.94
CA GLU A 103 10.55 15.34 14.32
C GLU A 103 9.26 16.07 14.66
N ALA A 104 8.45 15.48 15.55
CA ALA A 104 7.26 16.12 16.08
C ALA A 104 7.63 17.03 17.28
N GLY A 105 6.67 17.81 17.76
CA GLY A 105 6.83 18.58 18.99
C GLY A 105 7.24 17.72 20.19
N ASP A 106 7.84 18.33 21.21
CA ASP A 106 8.21 17.68 22.48
C ASP A 106 9.18 16.48 22.39
N GLY A 107 9.93 16.37 21.28
CA GLY A 107 10.92 15.32 21.08
C GLY A 107 10.31 13.95 20.69
N GLU A 108 9.02 13.92 20.38
CA GLU A 108 8.38 12.78 19.75
C GLU A 108 8.86 12.63 18.30
N LYS A 109 8.99 11.38 17.85
CA LYS A 109 9.43 11.08 16.48
C LYS A 109 8.38 10.23 15.79
N ILE A 110 8.10 10.54 14.53
CA ILE A 110 7.24 9.74 13.67
C ILE A 110 8.11 9.12 12.58
N ALA A 111 8.29 7.81 12.63
CA ALA A 111 8.86 7.04 11.53
C ALA A 111 7.75 6.69 10.55
N VAL A 112 7.93 7.05 9.28
CA VAL A 112 7.05 6.61 8.20
C VAL A 112 7.83 5.66 7.29
N GLU A 113 7.36 4.43 7.20
CA GLU A 113 7.86 3.43 6.25
C GLU A 113 6.89 3.30 5.09
N VAL A 114 7.42 3.21 3.87
CA VAL A 114 6.65 3.10 2.64
C VAL A 114 6.89 1.74 2.03
N LYS A 115 5.80 1.01 1.76
CA LYS A 115 5.86 -0.30 1.08
C LYS A 115 4.96 -0.33 -0.15
N VAL A 116 5.39 -1.04 -1.18
CA VAL A 116 4.52 -1.42 -2.30
C VAL A 116 4.44 -2.94 -2.32
N VAL A 117 3.23 -3.45 -2.11
CA VAL A 117 2.99 -4.86 -1.83
C VAL A 117 2.32 -5.54 -3.02
N PRO A 118 3.00 -6.52 -3.67
CA PRO A 118 2.35 -7.46 -4.57
C PRO A 118 1.35 -8.35 -3.82
N SER A 119 0.30 -8.79 -4.51
CA SER A 119 -0.76 -9.63 -3.91
C SER A 119 -0.27 -11.01 -3.43
N ASP A 120 0.82 -11.53 -3.99
CA ASP A 120 1.42 -12.81 -3.63
C ASP A 120 2.49 -12.71 -2.52
N GLU A 121 2.92 -11.49 -2.15
CA GLU A 121 3.99 -11.25 -1.18
C GLU A 121 3.54 -10.44 0.05
N SER A 122 2.23 -10.26 0.23
CA SER A 122 1.66 -9.41 1.28
C SER A 122 2.04 -9.80 2.70
N SER A 123 2.02 -11.10 2.99
CA SER A 123 2.35 -11.63 4.32
C SER A 123 3.82 -11.47 4.70
N GLU A 124 4.75 -11.65 3.77
CA GLU A 124 6.19 -11.53 4.04
C GLU A 124 6.59 -10.07 4.23
N THR A 125 6.09 -9.19 3.36
CA THR A 125 6.35 -7.75 3.44
C THR A 125 5.85 -7.18 4.78
N LEU A 126 4.66 -7.60 5.22
CA LEU A 126 4.10 -7.23 6.52
C LEU A 126 4.97 -7.64 7.70
N ARG A 127 5.43 -8.90 7.71
CA ARG A 127 6.27 -9.41 8.80
C ARG A 127 7.60 -8.68 8.87
N SER A 128 8.17 -8.34 7.71
CA SER A 128 9.41 -7.55 7.63
C SER A 128 9.23 -6.14 8.20
N ALA A 129 8.15 -5.44 7.82
CA ALA A 129 7.82 -4.12 8.36
C ALA A 129 7.55 -4.17 9.88
N ALA A 130 6.80 -5.17 10.34
CA ALA A 130 6.51 -5.35 11.77
C ALA A 130 7.79 -5.61 12.59
N PHE A 131 8.70 -6.44 12.06
CA PHE A 131 9.99 -6.70 12.69
C PHE A 131 10.85 -5.43 12.79
N THR A 132 10.88 -4.63 11.72
CA THR A 132 11.59 -3.35 11.68
C THR A 132 11.02 -2.37 12.70
N SER A 133 9.69 -2.22 12.76
CA SER A 133 9.05 -1.39 13.77
C SER A 133 9.40 -1.80 15.19
N GLN A 134 9.29 -3.10 15.52
CA GLN A 134 9.60 -3.59 16.85
C GLN A 134 11.06 -3.33 17.24
N PHE A 135 11.98 -3.47 16.28
CA PHE A 135 13.39 -3.15 16.47
C PHE A 135 13.60 -1.65 16.76
N LEU A 136 12.94 -0.78 16.00
CA LEU A 136 13.11 0.66 16.11
C LEU A 136 12.44 1.26 17.34
N LYS A 137 11.24 0.80 17.71
CA LYS A 137 10.57 1.20 18.96
C LYS A 137 11.38 0.85 20.22
N LYS A 138 12.25 -0.18 20.17
CA LYS A 138 13.18 -0.49 21.26
C LYS A 138 14.37 0.48 21.34
N LYS A 139 14.80 1.03 20.19
CA LYS A 139 15.97 1.91 20.08
C LYS A 139 15.62 3.37 20.31
N LEU A 140 14.46 3.80 19.83
CA LEU A 140 13.96 5.17 19.93
C LEU A 140 12.77 5.20 20.90
N ARG A 141 12.98 5.82 22.07
CA ARG A 141 11.89 6.07 23.01
C ARG A 141 10.89 7.02 22.38
N SER A 142 9.59 6.76 22.60
CA SER A 142 8.49 7.59 22.08
C SER A 142 8.50 7.73 20.55
N LEU A 143 8.76 6.62 19.84
CA LEU A 143 8.63 6.54 18.40
C LEU A 143 7.23 6.06 18.02
N LYS A 144 6.49 6.88 17.27
CA LYS A 144 5.33 6.45 16.49
C LYS A 144 5.81 5.87 15.17
N TYR A 145 5.32 4.68 14.84
CA TYR A 145 5.65 3.97 13.60
C TYR A 145 4.42 3.88 12.70
N VAL A 146 4.49 4.57 11.58
CA VAL A 146 3.44 4.67 10.58
C VAL A 146 3.86 3.89 9.34
N LEU A 147 2.97 3.04 8.84
CA LEU A 147 3.19 2.30 7.61
C LEU A 147 2.27 2.85 6.50
N VAL A 148 2.83 3.31 5.39
CA VAL A 148 2.07 3.74 4.21
C VAL A 148 2.26 2.70 3.11
N VAL A 149 1.16 2.13 2.62
CA VAL A 149 1.24 0.98 1.71
C VAL A 149 0.42 1.16 0.45
N GLY A 150 1.02 0.83 -0.68
CA GLY A 150 0.36 0.74 -1.97
C GLY A 150 0.56 -0.63 -2.61
N GLY A 151 0.11 -0.78 -3.84
CA GLY A 151 0.21 -2.04 -4.59
C GLY A 151 -1.05 -2.89 -4.52
N SER A 152 -1.06 -3.99 -5.29
CA SER A 152 -2.25 -4.84 -5.46
C SER A 152 -2.61 -5.66 -4.22
N GLY A 153 -1.64 -5.92 -3.33
CA GLY A 153 -1.85 -6.60 -2.05
C GLY A 153 -2.13 -5.66 -0.88
N ALA A 154 -2.33 -4.36 -1.12
CA ALA A 154 -2.48 -3.39 -0.04
C ALA A 154 -3.79 -3.56 0.75
N GLU A 155 -4.87 -4.01 0.11
CA GLU A 155 -6.16 -4.26 0.80
C GLU A 155 -6.06 -5.39 1.84
N ASP A 156 -5.15 -6.35 1.63
CA ASP A 156 -4.87 -7.43 2.58
C ASP A 156 -4.21 -6.93 3.88
N LEU A 157 -3.80 -5.66 3.94
CA LEU A 157 -3.22 -5.02 5.14
C LEU A 157 -4.29 -4.44 6.06
N THR A 158 -5.47 -4.20 5.52
CA THR A 158 -6.65 -3.76 6.29
C THR A 158 -7.56 -4.93 6.66
N SER A 159 -7.14 -6.17 6.39
CA SER A 159 -7.87 -7.37 6.76
C SER A 159 -6.92 -8.47 7.24
N GLY A 160 -7.39 -9.40 8.08
CA GLY A 160 -6.57 -10.54 8.54
C GLY A 160 -5.26 -10.12 9.24
N LEU A 161 -4.11 -10.55 8.71
CA LEU A 161 -2.79 -10.37 9.33
C LEU A 161 -2.41 -8.90 9.56
N GLY A 162 -2.87 -7.99 8.71
CA GLY A 162 -2.57 -6.57 8.88
C GLY A 162 -3.27 -5.95 10.10
N GLU A 163 -4.54 -6.33 10.36
CA GLU A 163 -5.23 -5.94 11.60
C GLU A 163 -4.59 -6.59 12.82
N GLU A 164 -4.22 -7.88 12.74
CA GLU A 164 -3.51 -8.57 13.84
C GLU A 164 -2.20 -7.85 14.23
N LEU A 165 -1.43 -7.38 13.23
CA LEU A 165 -0.18 -6.67 13.48
C LEU A 165 -0.42 -5.26 14.03
N LYS A 166 -1.50 -4.59 13.63
CA LYS A 166 -1.91 -3.31 14.22
C LYS A 166 -2.34 -3.50 15.68
N GLU A 167 -3.20 -4.47 15.97
CA GLU A 167 -3.65 -4.80 17.32
C GLU A 167 -2.50 -5.24 18.24
N ALA A 168 -1.51 -5.95 17.70
CA ALA A 168 -0.31 -6.33 18.43
C ALA A 168 0.67 -5.16 18.67
N GLY A 169 0.35 -3.94 18.20
CA GLY A 169 1.12 -2.72 18.46
C GLY A 169 2.39 -2.57 17.63
N TYR A 170 2.55 -3.36 16.57
CA TYR A 170 3.68 -3.20 15.65
C TYR A 170 3.56 -1.88 14.90
N PHE A 171 2.36 -1.46 14.50
CA PHE A 171 2.15 -0.18 13.83
C PHE A 171 1.26 0.69 14.70
N ASP A 172 1.59 1.97 14.82
CA ASP A 172 0.70 2.95 15.45
C ASP A 172 -0.42 3.30 14.48
N GLU A 173 -0.09 3.54 13.20
CA GLU A 173 -1.08 3.69 12.14
C GLU A 173 -0.63 3.02 10.84
N VAL A 174 -1.61 2.66 10.01
CA VAL A 174 -1.41 2.09 8.68
C VAL A 174 -2.32 2.83 7.71
N PHE A 175 -1.75 3.35 6.62
CA PHE A 175 -2.47 4.08 5.59
C PHE A 175 -2.32 3.42 4.24
N LEU A 176 -3.41 3.34 3.50
CA LEU A 176 -3.40 2.87 2.12
C LEU A 176 -3.12 4.03 1.16
N GLU A 177 -2.47 3.75 0.04
CA GLU A 177 -2.17 4.76 -0.99
C GLU A 177 -3.42 5.53 -1.46
N ASP A 178 -4.56 4.85 -1.54
CA ASP A 178 -5.82 5.45 -1.97
C ASP A 178 -6.54 6.24 -0.89
N LYS A 179 -5.96 6.25 0.32
CA LYS A 179 -6.41 6.96 1.51
C LYS A 179 -5.33 7.87 2.07
N LEU A 180 -4.48 8.42 1.21
CA LEU A 180 -3.42 9.34 1.63
C LEU A 180 -3.95 10.64 2.25
N ASP A 181 -5.22 10.98 2.02
CA ASP A 181 -5.92 12.06 2.73
C ASP A 181 -6.15 11.75 4.22
N GLU A 182 -6.26 10.46 4.59
CA GLU A 182 -6.27 10.04 5.99
C GLU A 182 -4.88 10.21 6.62
N PHE A 183 -3.81 9.91 5.88
CA PHE A 183 -2.43 10.15 6.31
C PHE A 183 -2.14 11.66 6.49
N GLU A 184 -2.59 12.48 5.54
CA GLU A 184 -2.47 13.94 5.61
C GLU A 184 -3.11 14.50 6.88
N ARG A 185 -4.36 14.11 7.18
CA ARG A 185 -5.06 14.50 8.42
C ARG A 185 -4.39 13.99 9.69
N TYR A 186 -3.81 12.78 9.64
CA TYR A 186 -3.04 12.24 10.75
C TYR A 186 -1.81 13.11 11.03
N VAL A 187 -1.01 13.42 10.00
CA VAL A 187 0.17 14.26 10.13
C VAL A 187 -0.21 15.64 10.67
N GLU A 188 -1.24 16.28 10.12
CA GLU A 188 -1.76 17.56 10.62
C GLU A 188 -2.04 17.51 12.13
N LYS A 189 -2.81 16.53 12.58
CA LYS A 189 -3.18 16.36 13.99
C LYS A 189 -1.96 16.13 14.89
N GLU A 190 -1.02 15.28 14.48
CA GLU A 190 0.16 14.96 15.28
C GLU A 190 1.12 16.15 15.39
N LEU A 191 1.13 17.04 14.40
CA LEU A 191 1.92 18.27 14.44
C LEU A 191 1.24 19.37 15.26
N GLU A 192 -0.08 19.51 15.18
CA GLU A 192 -0.85 20.48 15.96
C GLU A 192 -0.92 20.10 17.45
N GLY A 193 -0.93 18.81 17.76
CA GLY A 193 -0.99 18.29 19.14
C GLY A 193 0.28 18.51 19.97
N GLY A 194 1.41 18.86 19.36
CA GLY A 194 2.69 19.17 20.02
C GLY A 194 2.88 20.64 20.38
N GLY A 195 1.83 21.47 20.27
CA GLY A 195 1.82 22.89 20.61
C GLY A 195 0.78 23.23 21.66
N ALA A 196 0.94 22.75 22.89
CA ALA A 196 0.17 23.19 24.06
C ALA A 196 1.04 23.31 25.31
#